data_AF-A0A9W9HPE2-F1
#
_entry.id   AF-A0A9W9HPE2-F1
#
_cell.length_a   1.000
_cell.length_b   1.000
_cell.length_c   1.000
_cell.angle_alpha   90.00
_cell.angle_beta   90.00
_cell.angle_gamma   90.00
#
_symmetry.space_group_name_H-M   'P 1'
#
loop_
_entity.id
_entity.type
_entity.pdbx_description
1 polymer ?
#
loop_
_entity_poly.entity_id
_entity_poly.type
_entity_poly.pdbx_seq_one_letter_code
_entity_poly.pdbx_strand_id
1 'polypeptide(L)'
;MSFGFSIGDIILCSEIAYRLFSSVTDGRKRASRDLKELEDTLFGLYCALNHLQRDHKAILAQAPAESGDNAGQMHLQLGYMIRACLETLQELDSATAKYREAATESSRPSLGSQLSLTGAPSPQPAKTSLKIQWKRVMWDLRGDSFSKYRSKLQSHTDSINLLLNTFIWSATNRIEKDGTDQSQKLDEIMNQASQFNSNVLQLVRTLYAGMTMSRPQYALGPHGPMPSTGQFMAASLALPDAGQPIGTRSVEEIHFEVATLPKPTPRALPAIPLRASVVSHKIKQSRWTPPAWPSGQPLQLPSSIRVINEARQVVGQKEFEEHQRKLNVVSSAHQQRGPQPNPPEEGIPTVQKLSRQIENIFQTLDVPTSARVTTNSDLQTDIVAWVFGLDDLSEQLQVSPAVFGKHEKSAVIRDISKLLVTLNRLLEESKPENQGVFYDASKSRVDQVFARLRGLSTLCEKEIEEFEDERDDWKASALL
;
A
#
# COMPACT_ATOMS: atom_id res chain seq x y z
N MET A 1 -1.99 -45.57 -0.75
CA MET A 1 -2.47 -44.50 0.14
C MET A 1 -1.48 -43.36 0.00
N SER A 2 -1.86 -42.29 -0.72
CA SER A 2 -0.94 -41.19 -0.99
C SER A 2 -0.70 -40.39 0.28
N PHE A 3 0.56 -40.02 0.51
CA PHE A 3 0.97 -39.13 1.58
C PHE A 3 0.09 -37.88 1.57
N GLY A 4 -0.48 -37.56 2.73
CA GLY A 4 -1.32 -36.39 2.92
C GLY A 4 -0.57 -35.11 2.55
N PHE A 5 -1.35 -34.05 2.36
CA PHE A 5 -0.88 -32.68 2.23
C PHE A 5 0.33 -32.40 3.14
N SER A 6 1.39 -31.84 2.55
CA SER A 6 2.65 -31.56 3.24
C SER A 6 2.92 -30.06 3.30
N ILE A 7 3.71 -29.64 4.29
CA ILE A 7 4.29 -28.29 4.32
C ILE A 7 5.06 -27.96 3.04
N GLY A 8 5.63 -28.98 2.38
CA GLY A 8 6.29 -28.84 1.09
C GLY A 8 5.36 -28.29 0.00
N ASP A 9 4.07 -28.63 0.04
CA ASP A 9 3.08 -28.15 -0.94
C ASP A 9 2.82 -26.65 -0.76
N ILE A 10 2.77 -26.17 0.49
CA ILE A 10 2.61 -24.75 0.81
C ILE A 10 3.83 -23.94 0.34
N ILE A 11 5.03 -24.48 0.58
CA ILE A 11 6.28 -23.86 0.14
C ILE A 11 6.32 -23.76 -1.39
N LEU A 12 5.97 -24.85 -2.08
CA LEU A 12 5.92 -24.87 -3.54
C LEU A 12 4.92 -23.85 -4.09
N CYS A 13 3.72 -23.76 -3.52
CA CYS A 13 2.75 -22.73 -3.89
C CYS A 13 3.31 -21.32 -3.68
N SER A 14 3.96 -21.08 -2.54
CA SER A 14 4.55 -19.77 -2.21
C SER A 14 5.64 -19.38 -3.20
N GLU A 15 6.48 -20.34 -3.59
CA GLU A 15 7.56 -20.12 -4.54
C GLU A 15 7.03 -19.82 -5.95
N ILE A 16 6.04 -20.58 -6.43
CA ILE A 16 5.42 -20.34 -7.73
C ILE A 16 4.70 -18.98 -7.74
N ALA A 17 3.95 -18.65 -6.68
CA ALA A 17 3.28 -17.37 -6.54
C ALA A 17 4.28 -16.19 -6.57
N TYR A 18 5.40 -16.30 -5.85
CA TYR A 18 6.44 -15.27 -5.85
C TYR A 18 7.17 -15.16 -7.19
N ARG A 19 7.46 -16.29 -7.85
CA ARG A 19 8.07 -16.30 -9.19
C ARG A 19 7.15 -15.66 -10.22
N LEU A 20 5.85 -15.93 -10.15
CA LEU A 20 4.86 -15.29 -11.00
C LEU A 20 4.77 -13.79 -10.71
N PHE A 21 4.63 -13.41 -9.43
CA PHE A 21 4.63 -12.02 -8.99
C PHE A 21 5.87 -11.24 -9.49
N SER A 22 7.06 -11.77 -9.27
CA SER A 22 8.31 -11.16 -9.76
C SER A 22 8.33 -11.04 -11.29
N SER A 23 7.90 -12.06 -12.02
CA SER A 23 7.84 -12.00 -13.49
C SER A 23 6.79 -11.01 -14.04
N VAL A 24 5.75 -10.73 -13.26
CA VAL A 24 4.69 -9.77 -13.58
C VAL A 24 5.13 -8.33 -13.24
N THR A 25 5.89 -8.16 -12.15
CA THR A 25 6.37 -6.86 -11.64
C THR A 25 7.64 -6.34 -12.30
N ASP A 26 8.50 -7.23 -12.82
CA ASP A 26 9.81 -6.83 -13.30
C ASP A 26 9.70 -5.90 -14.52
N GLY A 27 10.13 -4.64 -14.33
CA GLY A 27 10.21 -3.62 -15.37
C GLY A 27 8.99 -2.71 -15.56
N ARG A 28 8.00 -2.66 -14.65
CA ARG A 28 6.76 -1.89 -14.87
C ARG A 28 6.35 -0.97 -13.73
N LYS A 29 6.55 0.33 -13.93
CA LYS A 29 5.74 1.37 -13.26
C LYS A 29 4.40 1.63 -13.98
N ARG A 30 4.22 1.08 -15.19
CA ARG A 30 3.08 1.30 -16.12
C ARG A 30 2.50 -0.02 -16.64
N ALA A 31 2.18 -0.94 -15.73
CA ALA A 31 1.44 -2.15 -16.07
C ALA A 31 -0.01 -1.82 -16.41
N SER A 32 -0.65 -2.59 -17.29
CA SER A 32 -2.11 -2.46 -17.47
C SER A 32 -2.81 -2.72 -16.15
N ARG A 33 -3.98 -2.11 -15.95
CA ARG A 33 -4.78 -2.26 -14.74
C ARG A 33 -4.98 -3.72 -14.34
N ASP A 34 -5.40 -4.58 -15.26
CA ASP A 34 -5.62 -6.02 -14.99
C ASP A 34 -4.37 -6.74 -14.49
N LEU A 35 -3.19 -6.31 -14.95
CA LEU A 35 -1.92 -6.91 -14.57
C LEU A 35 -1.46 -6.42 -13.20
N LYS A 36 -1.72 -5.16 -12.87
CA LYS A 36 -1.52 -4.60 -11.53
C LYS A 36 -2.46 -5.26 -10.52
N GLU A 37 -3.72 -5.49 -10.90
CA GLU A 37 -4.67 -6.22 -10.06
C GLU A 37 -4.28 -7.70 -9.88
N LEU A 38 -3.72 -8.34 -10.91
CA LEU A 38 -3.18 -9.70 -10.80
C LEU A 38 -1.92 -9.74 -9.92
N GLU A 39 -1.03 -8.75 -10.07
CA GLU A 39 0.14 -8.56 -9.22
C GLU A 39 -0.27 -8.46 -7.75
N ASP A 40 -1.22 -7.58 -7.42
CA ASP A 40 -1.75 -7.41 -6.07
C ASP A 40 -2.33 -8.72 -5.52
N THR A 41 -3.06 -9.46 -6.37
CA THR A 41 -3.66 -10.75 -6.01
C THR A 41 -2.60 -11.82 -5.74
N LEU A 42 -1.56 -11.91 -6.58
CA LEU A 42 -0.44 -12.84 -6.40
C LEU A 42 0.39 -12.51 -5.17
N PHE A 43 0.62 -11.22 -4.90
CA PHE A 43 1.31 -10.78 -3.70
C PHE A 43 0.51 -11.08 -2.43
N GLY A 44 -0.79 -10.82 -2.45
CA GLY A 44 -1.71 -11.16 -1.36
C GLY A 44 -1.72 -12.66 -1.08
N LEU A 45 -1.78 -13.49 -2.12
CA LEU A 45 -1.70 -14.94 -2.01
C LEU A 45 -0.35 -15.39 -1.41
N TYR A 46 0.77 -14.84 -1.88
CA TYR A 46 2.09 -15.12 -1.34
C TYR A 46 2.18 -14.79 0.17
N CYS A 47 1.61 -13.66 0.60
CA CYS A 47 1.56 -13.29 2.01
C CYS A 47 0.71 -14.28 2.82
N ALA A 48 -0.47 -14.65 2.32
CA ALA A 48 -1.36 -15.60 2.98
C ALA A 48 -0.71 -17.00 3.12
N LEU A 49 -0.05 -17.49 2.07
CA LEU A 49 0.66 -18.76 2.08
C LEU A 49 1.87 -18.74 3.04
N ASN A 50 2.60 -17.63 3.13
CA ASN A 50 3.69 -17.47 4.09
C ASN A 50 3.20 -17.48 5.55
N HIS A 51 2.07 -16.83 5.84
CA HIS A 51 1.44 -16.90 7.16
C HIS A 51 1.03 -18.34 7.48
N LEU A 52 0.37 -19.00 6.53
CA LEU A 52 0.00 -20.40 6.67
C LEU A 52 1.22 -21.30 6.88
N GLN A 53 2.34 -21.08 6.17
CA GLN A 53 3.57 -21.85 6.34
C GLN A 53 4.13 -21.74 7.76
N ARG A 54 4.16 -20.52 8.32
CA ARG A 54 4.63 -20.26 9.69
C ARG A 54 3.74 -20.95 10.72
N ASP A 55 2.44 -20.86 10.54
CA ASP A 55 1.47 -21.30 11.54
C ASP A 55 1.01 -22.75 11.35
N HIS A 56 1.39 -23.43 10.25
CA HIS A 56 0.87 -24.77 9.93
C HIS A 56 1.06 -25.77 11.07
N LYS A 57 2.20 -25.76 11.78
CA LYS A 57 2.43 -26.70 12.90
C LYS A 57 1.47 -26.45 14.05
N ALA A 58 1.23 -25.18 14.38
CA ALA A 58 0.27 -24.79 15.41
C ALA A 58 -1.15 -25.17 14.99
N ILE A 59 -1.49 -24.91 13.72
CA ILE A 59 -2.78 -25.27 13.13
C ILE A 59 -3.04 -26.78 13.21
N LEU A 60 -2.03 -27.58 12.87
CA LEU A 60 -2.11 -29.03 12.92
C LEU A 60 -2.14 -29.59 14.35
N ALA A 61 -1.38 -28.99 15.27
CA ALA A 61 -1.32 -29.43 16.67
C ALA A 61 -2.57 -29.07 17.49
N GLN A 62 -3.31 -28.06 17.06
CA GLN A 62 -4.49 -27.55 17.78
C GLN A 62 -5.82 -28.10 17.26
N ALA A 63 -5.80 -28.96 16.24
CA ALA A 63 -6.99 -29.66 15.78
C ALA A 63 -7.59 -30.48 16.95
N PRO A 64 -8.90 -30.31 17.28
CA PRO A 64 -9.45 -30.72 18.56
C PRO A 64 -9.35 -32.23 18.76
N ALA A 65 -8.60 -32.65 19.79
CA ALA A 65 -8.44 -34.05 20.17
C ALA A 65 -9.74 -34.69 20.72
N GLU A 66 -10.77 -33.90 20.99
CA GLU A 66 -12.03 -34.35 21.62
C GLU A 66 -13.04 -34.96 20.64
N SER A 67 -12.77 -34.95 19.33
CA SER A 67 -13.53 -35.70 18.33
C SER A 67 -12.61 -36.06 17.17
N GLY A 68 -12.10 -37.30 17.18
CA GLY A 68 -11.10 -37.80 16.23
C GLY A 68 -11.43 -37.62 14.74
N ASP A 69 -12.69 -37.34 14.39
CA ASP A 69 -13.12 -37.05 13.02
C ASP A 69 -12.83 -35.62 12.53
N ASN A 70 -12.90 -34.61 13.41
CA ASN A 70 -12.83 -33.20 12.98
C ASN A 70 -11.41 -32.73 12.65
N ALA A 71 -10.41 -33.27 13.35
CA ALA A 71 -9.01 -32.95 13.09
C ALA A 71 -8.54 -33.47 11.72
N GLY A 72 -8.96 -34.69 11.37
CA GLY A 72 -8.74 -35.27 10.04
C GLY A 72 -9.42 -34.47 8.94
N GLN A 73 -10.64 -33.98 9.20
CA GLN A 73 -11.40 -33.17 8.23
C GLN A 73 -10.73 -31.83 7.91
N MET A 74 -10.21 -31.12 8.92
CA MET A 74 -9.49 -29.86 8.70
C MET A 74 -8.21 -30.06 7.88
N HIS A 75 -7.45 -31.14 8.16
CA HIS A 75 -6.26 -31.49 7.40
C HIS A 75 -6.60 -31.82 5.93
N LEU A 76 -7.69 -32.55 5.71
CA LEU A 76 -8.17 -32.89 4.37
C LEU A 76 -8.63 -31.64 3.60
N GLN A 77 -9.36 -30.73 4.26
CA GLN A 77 -9.86 -29.51 3.64
C GLN A 77 -8.75 -28.52 3.32
N LEU A 78 -7.79 -28.34 4.23
CA LEU A 78 -6.59 -27.54 3.96
C LEU A 78 -5.77 -28.14 2.81
N GLY A 79 -5.62 -29.47 2.80
CA GLY A 79 -4.94 -30.16 1.71
C GLY A 79 -5.63 -29.98 0.36
N TYR A 80 -6.96 -30.03 0.32
CA TYR A 80 -7.74 -29.76 -0.89
C TYR A 80 -7.54 -28.31 -1.37
N MET A 81 -7.63 -27.33 -0.47
CA MET A 81 -7.41 -25.92 -0.79
C MET A 81 -6.03 -25.66 -1.39
N ILE A 82 -4.98 -26.21 -0.78
CA ILE A 82 -3.61 -25.99 -1.24
C ILE A 82 -3.35 -26.68 -2.59
N ARG A 83 -3.90 -27.87 -2.82
CA ARG A 83 -3.82 -28.51 -4.15
C ARG A 83 -4.55 -27.72 -5.22
N ALA A 84 -5.77 -27.26 -4.95
CA ALA A 84 -6.52 -26.44 -5.91
C ALA A 84 -5.82 -25.10 -6.21
N CYS A 85 -5.18 -24.52 -5.20
CA CYS A 85 -4.32 -23.35 -5.35
C CYS A 85 -3.11 -23.67 -6.25
N LEU A 86 -2.41 -24.78 -5.98
CA LEU A 86 -1.25 -25.23 -6.76
C LEU A 86 -1.62 -25.44 -8.23
N GLU A 87 -2.73 -26.12 -8.51
CA GLU A 87 -3.23 -26.35 -9.88
C GLU A 87 -3.46 -25.02 -10.61
N THR A 88 -4.12 -24.06 -9.94
CA THR A 88 -4.38 -22.74 -10.53
C THR A 88 -3.07 -21.98 -10.80
N LEU A 89 -2.11 -22.04 -9.88
CA LEU A 89 -0.79 -21.42 -10.04
C LEU A 89 0.01 -22.09 -11.16
N GLN A 90 -0.05 -23.41 -11.31
CA GLN A 90 0.61 -24.15 -12.38
C GLN A 90 -0.02 -23.88 -13.75
N GLU A 91 -1.35 -23.78 -13.83
CA GLU A 91 -2.05 -23.35 -15.04
C GLU A 91 -1.57 -21.95 -15.49
N LEU A 92 -1.49 -21.01 -14.55
CA LEU A 92 -1.00 -19.65 -14.81
C LEU A 92 0.49 -19.63 -15.17
N ASP A 93 1.31 -20.44 -14.49
CA ASP A 93 2.75 -20.57 -14.76
C ASP A 93 3.03 -21.20 -16.12
N SER A 94 2.25 -22.22 -16.53
CA SER A 94 2.31 -22.82 -17.87
C SER A 94 1.82 -21.86 -18.95
N ALA A 95 0.72 -21.14 -18.69
CA ALA A 95 0.20 -20.13 -19.59
C ALA A 95 1.21 -18.99 -19.82
N THR A 96 2.03 -18.66 -18.81
CA THR A 96 3.08 -17.64 -18.90
C THR A 96 4.45 -18.18 -19.34
N ALA A 97 4.71 -19.49 -19.20
CA ALA A 97 6.00 -20.13 -19.50
C ALA A 97 6.39 -20.03 -20.97
N LYS A 98 5.47 -20.32 -21.89
CA LYS A 98 5.70 -20.23 -23.36
C LYS A 98 6.21 -18.86 -23.79
N TYR A 99 5.89 -17.83 -23.01
CA TYR A 99 6.24 -16.46 -23.30
C TYR A 99 7.54 -16.01 -22.62
N ARG A 100 7.87 -16.56 -21.45
CA ARG A 100 9.19 -16.41 -20.84
C ARG A 100 10.27 -17.04 -21.73
N GLU A 101 9.99 -18.20 -22.32
CA GLU A 101 10.91 -18.86 -23.26
C GLU A 101 11.15 -18.02 -24.52
N ALA A 102 10.11 -17.46 -25.13
CA ALA A 102 10.21 -16.55 -26.28
C ALA A 102 11.03 -15.27 -25.97
N ALA A 103 10.85 -14.73 -24.76
CA ALA A 103 11.65 -13.62 -24.24
C ALA A 103 13.13 -13.97 -24.07
N THR A 104 13.44 -15.22 -23.71
CA THR A 104 14.82 -15.69 -23.49
C THR A 104 15.53 -16.01 -24.81
N GLU A 105 14.82 -16.55 -25.81
CA GLU A 105 15.39 -16.84 -27.15
C GLU A 105 15.79 -15.57 -27.92
N SER A 106 15.07 -14.46 -27.74
CA SER A 106 15.43 -13.15 -28.30
C SER A 106 16.73 -12.56 -27.74
N SER A 107 17.23 -13.15 -26.63
CA SER A 107 18.46 -12.73 -25.94
C SER A 107 19.69 -13.55 -26.37
N ARG A 108 19.54 -14.53 -27.28
CA ARG A 108 20.66 -15.31 -27.80
C ARG A 108 21.33 -14.50 -28.93
N PRO A 109 22.57 -14.02 -28.76
CA PRO A 109 23.27 -13.35 -29.87
C PRO A 109 23.45 -14.39 -30.98
N SER A 110 22.84 -14.14 -32.14
CA SER A 110 23.11 -14.95 -33.32
C SER A 110 24.58 -14.76 -33.65
N LEU A 111 25.36 -15.82 -33.43
CA LEU A 111 26.76 -15.91 -33.82
C LEU A 111 26.79 -16.01 -35.35
N GLY A 112 26.68 -14.87 -36.04
CA GLY A 112 26.67 -14.87 -37.50
C GLY A 112 26.15 -13.61 -38.15
N SER A 113 26.75 -12.45 -37.89
CA SER A 113 26.92 -11.46 -38.96
C SER A 113 27.92 -10.36 -38.58
N GLN A 114 29.07 -10.41 -39.25
CA GLN A 114 29.88 -9.28 -39.75
C GLN A 114 30.39 -8.20 -38.77
N LEU A 115 31.69 -8.29 -38.51
CA LEU A 115 32.71 -7.25 -38.74
C LEU A 115 32.20 -5.80 -38.80
N SER A 116 32.38 -5.07 -37.70
CA SER A 116 32.64 -3.64 -37.73
C SER A 116 33.65 -3.30 -36.65
N LEU A 117 34.90 -3.11 -37.08
CA LEU A 117 35.93 -2.39 -36.32
C LEU A 117 35.53 -0.92 -36.23
N THR A 118 35.18 -0.44 -35.04
CA THR A 118 35.62 0.83 -34.44
C THR A 118 35.01 0.94 -33.04
N GLY A 119 35.84 1.22 -32.03
CA GLY A 119 35.53 1.01 -30.62
C GLY A 119 34.56 2.00 -29.99
N ALA A 120 33.60 1.47 -29.23
CA ALA A 120 33.13 1.94 -27.92
C ALA A 120 32.16 0.88 -27.34
N PRO A 121 32.21 0.52 -26.05
CA PRO A 121 31.28 -0.43 -25.46
C PRO A 121 30.00 0.32 -25.05
N SER A 122 28.91 0.17 -25.81
CA SER A 122 27.57 0.57 -25.37
C SER A 122 26.78 -0.68 -24.96
N PRO A 123 26.41 -0.85 -23.68
CA PRO A 123 25.68 -2.02 -23.22
C PRO A 123 24.18 -1.71 -23.10
N GLN A 124 23.47 -1.47 -24.20
CA GLN A 124 21.99 -1.53 -24.23
C GLN A 124 21.56 -1.79 -25.69
N PRO A 125 20.99 -2.97 -26.02
CA PRO A 125 19.54 -3.00 -26.23
C PRO A 125 18.89 -4.37 -25.95
N ALA A 126 19.14 -4.98 -24.79
CA ALA A 126 18.45 -6.23 -24.41
C ALA A 126 17.08 -5.98 -23.72
N LYS A 127 16.90 -4.81 -23.09
CA LYS A 127 15.70 -4.51 -22.28
C LYS A 127 14.49 -4.08 -23.12
N THR A 128 14.70 -3.57 -24.32
CA THR A 128 13.62 -3.05 -25.18
C THR A 128 12.91 -4.17 -25.96
N SER A 129 13.60 -5.25 -26.33
CA SER A 129 12.99 -6.41 -27.02
C SER A 129 12.09 -7.22 -26.08
N LEU A 130 12.50 -7.40 -24.82
CA LEU A 130 11.68 -7.96 -23.75
C LEU A 130 10.37 -7.19 -23.55
N LYS A 131 10.45 -5.84 -23.58
CA LYS A 131 9.30 -4.95 -23.39
C LYS A 131 8.26 -5.07 -24.53
N ILE A 132 8.70 -5.24 -25.77
CA ILE A 132 7.82 -5.34 -26.95
C ILE A 132 7.18 -6.73 -27.04
N GLN A 133 7.93 -7.79 -26.74
CA GLN A 133 7.37 -9.15 -26.75
C GLN A 133 6.35 -9.35 -25.63
N TRP A 134 6.60 -8.83 -24.42
CA TRP A 134 5.61 -8.90 -23.35
C TRP A 134 4.34 -8.09 -23.67
N LYS A 135 4.46 -6.91 -24.32
CA LYS A 135 3.26 -6.21 -24.83
C LYS A 135 2.46 -7.10 -25.80
N ARG A 136 3.10 -7.91 -26.65
CA ARG A 136 2.45 -8.89 -27.55
C ARG A 136 1.83 -10.08 -26.80
N VAL A 137 2.48 -10.56 -25.74
CA VAL A 137 1.96 -11.58 -24.81
C VAL A 137 0.67 -11.12 -24.12
N MET A 138 0.60 -9.84 -23.74
CA MET A 138 -0.63 -9.23 -23.22
C MET A 138 -1.76 -9.13 -24.25
N TRP A 139 -1.43 -9.03 -25.55
CA TRP A 139 -2.45 -9.02 -26.60
C TRP A 139 -3.01 -10.41 -26.89
N ASP A 140 -2.20 -11.47 -26.72
CA ASP A 140 -2.61 -12.85 -26.97
C ASP A 140 -3.31 -13.51 -25.77
N LEU A 141 -2.96 -13.15 -24.52
CA LEU A 141 -3.82 -13.41 -23.37
C LEU A 141 -4.98 -12.39 -23.39
N ARG A 142 -6.05 -12.69 -24.15
CA ARG A 142 -7.34 -11.96 -24.07
C ARG A 142 -7.65 -11.63 -22.61
N GLY A 143 -8.01 -10.37 -22.31
CA GLY A 143 -8.25 -9.85 -20.95
C GLY A 143 -9.15 -10.74 -20.08
N ASP A 144 -10.07 -11.51 -20.68
CA ASP A 144 -10.91 -12.50 -20.01
C ASP A 144 -10.12 -13.58 -19.24
N SER A 145 -8.90 -13.90 -19.68
CA SER A 145 -8.06 -14.95 -19.08
C SER A 145 -7.41 -14.51 -17.76
N PHE A 146 -6.90 -13.28 -17.69
CA PHE A 146 -6.30 -12.76 -16.46
C PHE A 146 -7.34 -12.50 -15.40
N SER A 147 -8.50 -11.93 -15.77
CA SER A 147 -9.63 -11.76 -14.85
C SER A 147 -10.07 -13.09 -14.24
N LYS A 148 -10.13 -14.17 -15.05
CA LYS A 148 -10.44 -15.53 -14.56
C LYS A 148 -9.41 -16.04 -13.55
N TYR A 149 -8.10 -15.93 -13.84
CA TYR A 149 -7.07 -16.35 -12.90
C TYR A 149 -7.08 -15.50 -11.62
N ARG A 150 -7.27 -14.19 -11.76
CA ARG A 150 -7.40 -13.25 -10.64
C ARG A 150 -8.54 -13.67 -9.71
N SER A 151 -9.74 -13.89 -10.25
CA SER A 151 -10.89 -14.34 -9.44
C SER A 151 -10.65 -15.68 -8.74
N LYS A 152 -10.05 -16.65 -9.43
CA LYS A 152 -9.68 -17.95 -8.81
C LYS A 152 -8.66 -17.77 -7.68
N LEU A 153 -7.57 -17.04 -7.94
CA LEU A 153 -6.50 -16.82 -6.96
C LEU A 153 -7.01 -16.00 -5.76
N GLN A 154 -7.84 -14.99 -6.00
CA GLN A 154 -8.50 -14.23 -4.92
C GLN A 154 -9.35 -15.15 -4.05
N SER A 155 -10.17 -16.02 -4.66
CA SER A 155 -10.98 -16.99 -3.92
C SER A 155 -10.13 -17.95 -3.07
N HIS A 156 -8.96 -18.37 -3.58
CA HIS A 156 -8.00 -19.18 -2.80
C HIS A 156 -7.41 -18.38 -1.63
N THR A 157 -7.00 -17.14 -1.87
CA THR A 157 -6.48 -16.22 -0.83
C THR A 157 -7.52 -16.00 0.27
N ASP A 158 -8.77 -15.73 -0.09
CA ASP A 158 -9.87 -15.52 0.85
C ASP A 158 -10.15 -16.79 1.68
N SER A 159 -10.12 -17.96 1.04
CA SER A 159 -10.30 -19.25 1.71
C SER A 159 -9.18 -19.54 2.71
N ILE A 160 -7.92 -19.26 2.34
CA ILE A 160 -6.77 -19.41 3.24
C ILE A 160 -6.89 -18.45 4.42
N ASN A 161 -7.21 -17.17 4.17
CA ASN A 161 -7.38 -16.17 5.21
C ASN A 161 -8.54 -16.50 6.16
N LEU A 162 -9.66 -17.01 5.64
CA LEU A 162 -10.78 -17.46 6.47
C LEU A 162 -10.35 -18.59 7.41
N LEU A 163 -9.58 -19.56 6.91
CA LEU A 163 -9.05 -20.66 7.73
C LEU A 163 -8.10 -20.15 8.81
N LEU A 164 -7.17 -19.25 8.45
CA LEU A 164 -6.25 -18.62 9.41
C LEU A 164 -7.02 -17.82 10.49
N ASN A 165 -8.02 -17.06 10.09
CA ASN A 165 -8.85 -16.30 11.04
C ASN A 165 -9.65 -17.23 11.96
N THR A 166 -10.26 -18.28 11.42
CA THR A 166 -10.98 -19.28 12.22
C THR A 166 -10.07 -19.92 13.26
N PHE A 167 -8.82 -20.18 12.86
CA PHE A 167 -7.80 -20.69 13.76
C PHE A 167 -7.46 -19.71 14.89
N ILE A 168 -7.18 -18.45 14.54
CA ILE A 168 -6.88 -17.40 15.51
C ILE A 168 -8.04 -17.22 16.50
N TRP A 169 -9.28 -17.21 16.03
CA TRP A 169 -10.47 -17.14 16.88
C TRP A 169 -10.61 -18.35 17.80
N SER A 170 -10.36 -19.55 17.28
CA SER A 170 -10.38 -20.78 18.10
C SER A 170 -9.33 -20.74 19.21
N ALA A 171 -8.09 -20.33 18.89
CA ALA A 171 -7.03 -20.16 19.87
C ALA A 171 -7.38 -19.09 20.92
N THR A 172 -7.95 -17.96 20.48
CA THR A 172 -8.37 -16.87 21.38
C THR A 172 -9.47 -17.30 22.34
N ASN A 173 -10.50 -17.99 21.83
CA ASN A 173 -11.61 -18.50 22.65
C ASN A 173 -11.13 -19.51 23.70
N ARG A 174 -10.11 -20.31 23.38
CA ARG A 174 -9.46 -21.21 24.35
C ARG A 174 -8.69 -20.44 25.41
N ILE A 175 -7.91 -19.43 25.04
CA ILE A 175 -7.19 -18.60 26.00
C ILE A 175 -8.18 -17.90 26.94
N GLU A 176 -9.30 -17.41 26.41
CA GLU A 176 -10.37 -16.82 27.22
C GLU A 176 -10.96 -17.85 28.20
N LYS A 177 -11.28 -19.05 27.72
CA LYS A 177 -11.77 -20.14 28.56
C LYS A 177 -10.77 -20.52 29.67
N ASP A 178 -9.50 -20.73 29.32
CA ASP A 178 -8.44 -21.06 30.27
C ASP A 178 -8.26 -19.92 31.29
N GLY A 179 -8.38 -18.66 30.85
CA GLY A 179 -8.38 -17.49 31.73
C GLY A 179 -9.56 -17.46 32.69
N THR A 180 -10.77 -17.82 32.23
CA THR A 180 -11.94 -17.93 33.11
C THR A 180 -11.79 -19.07 34.12
N ASP A 181 -11.28 -20.22 33.70
CA ASP A 181 -11.03 -21.37 34.59
C ASP A 181 -9.96 -21.03 35.64
N GLN A 182 -8.91 -20.30 35.24
CA GLN A 182 -7.87 -19.84 36.16
C GLN A 182 -8.41 -18.79 37.15
N SER A 183 -9.25 -17.86 36.70
CA SER A 183 -9.92 -16.90 37.57
C SER A 183 -10.79 -17.61 38.60
N GLN A 184 -11.57 -18.60 38.18
CA GLN A 184 -12.40 -19.41 39.08
C GLN A 184 -11.56 -20.15 40.13
N LYS A 185 -10.43 -20.75 39.73
CA LYS A 185 -9.50 -21.39 40.68
C LYS A 185 -8.89 -20.40 41.67
N LEU A 186 -8.56 -19.19 41.22
CA LEU A 186 -8.02 -18.15 42.09
C LEU A 186 -9.06 -17.69 43.11
N ASP A 187 -10.30 -17.50 42.68
CA ASP A 187 -11.42 -17.17 43.56
C ASP A 187 -11.68 -18.29 44.58
N GLU A 188 -11.58 -19.55 44.17
CA GLU A 188 -11.69 -20.71 45.06
C GLU A 188 -10.59 -20.71 46.12
N ILE A 189 -9.32 -20.52 45.74
CA ILE A 189 -8.19 -20.43 46.67
C ILE A 189 -8.36 -19.25 47.63
N MET A 190 -8.81 -18.09 47.14
CA MET A 190 -9.04 -16.91 47.97
C MET A 190 -10.16 -17.15 48.99
N ASN A 191 -11.23 -17.83 48.58
CA ASN A 191 -12.31 -18.24 49.48
C ASN A 191 -11.78 -19.23 50.54
N GLN A 192 -11.02 -20.25 50.14
CA GLN A 192 -10.40 -21.21 51.06
C GLN A 192 -9.48 -20.52 52.08
N ALA A 193 -8.65 -19.57 51.64
CA ALA A 193 -7.78 -18.79 52.53
C ALA A 193 -8.59 -17.93 53.52
N SER A 194 -9.72 -17.35 53.09
CA SER A 194 -10.61 -16.59 53.97
C SER A 194 -11.25 -17.48 55.04
N GLN A 195 -11.65 -18.70 54.69
CA GLN A 195 -12.20 -19.69 55.62
C GLN A 195 -11.13 -20.19 56.60
N PHE A 196 -9.90 -20.41 56.14
CA PHE A 196 -8.80 -20.75 57.03
C PHE A 196 -8.53 -19.65 58.05
N ASN A 197 -8.48 -18.39 57.60
CA ASN A 197 -8.29 -17.23 58.48
C ASN A 197 -9.41 -17.08 59.52
N SER A 198 -10.67 -17.27 59.12
CA SER A 198 -11.80 -17.21 60.05
C SER A 198 -11.73 -18.32 61.10
N ASN A 199 -11.37 -19.54 60.70
CA ASN A 199 -11.18 -20.68 61.59
C ASN A 199 -10.04 -20.43 62.60
N VAL A 200 -8.90 -19.90 62.14
CA VAL A 200 -7.78 -19.53 63.02
C VAL A 200 -8.19 -18.47 64.03
N LEU A 201 -8.89 -17.42 63.59
CA LEU A 201 -9.39 -16.38 64.49
C LEU A 201 -10.38 -16.94 65.52
N GLN A 202 -11.24 -17.88 65.11
CA GLN A 202 -12.16 -18.55 66.02
C GLN A 202 -11.41 -19.40 67.06
N LEU A 203 -10.38 -20.15 66.64
CA LEU A 203 -9.52 -20.92 67.54
C LEU A 203 -8.78 -20.02 68.54
N VAL A 204 -8.25 -18.89 68.10
CA VAL A 204 -7.60 -17.92 69.00
C VAL A 204 -8.61 -17.37 70.02
N ARG A 205 -9.84 -17.05 69.60
CA ARG A 205 -10.91 -16.59 70.50
C ARG A 205 -11.31 -17.66 71.52
N THR A 206 -11.45 -18.92 71.11
CA THR A 206 -11.82 -20.00 72.05
C THR A 206 -10.71 -20.25 73.07
N LEU A 207 -9.45 -20.24 72.64
CA LEU A 207 -8.30 -20.34 73.55
C LEU A 207 -8.25 -19.16 74.53
N TYR A 208 -8.46 -17.93 74.05
CA TYR A 208 -8.50 -16.74 74.89
C TYR A 208 -9.65 -16.79 75.91
N ALA A 209 -10.85 -17.22 75.50
CA ALA A 209 -11.98 -17.41 76.40
C ALA A 209 -11.70 -18.47 77.47
N GLY A 210 -11.07 -19.59 77.12
CA GLY A 210 -10.68 -20.63 78.07
C GLY A 210 -9.65 -20.17 79.11
N MET A 211 -8.67 -19.36 78.69
CA MET A 211 -7.65 -18.80 79.60
C MET A 211 -8.21 -17.73 80.53
N THR A 212 -9.15 -16.92 80.05
CA THR A 212 -9.74 -15.82 80.83
C THR A 212 -10.89 -16.28 81.75
N MET A 213 -11.47 -17.46 81.51
CA MET A 213 -12.58 -18.01 82.32
C MET A 213 -12.15 -18.92 83.48
N SER A 214 -10.86 -19.07 83.77
CA SER A 214 -10.41 -19.83 84.94
C SER A 214 -10.19 -18.94 86.16
N ARG A 215 -11.28 -18.60 86.85
CA ARG A 215 -11.22 -18.26 88.29
C ARG A 215 -12.40 -18.92 89.02
N PRO A 216 -12.23 -20.14 89.55
CA PRO A 216 -13.14 -20.63 90.57
C PRO A 216 -12.95 -19.73 91.79
N GLN A 217 -14.00 -19.00 92.15
CA GLN A 217 -14.08 -18.40 93.48
C GLN A 217 -14.26 -19.55 94.48
N TYR A 218 -13.15 -20.02 95.05
CA TYR A 218 -13.20 -20.80 96.28
C TYR A 218 -13.52 -19.84 97.43
N ALA A 219 -14.79 -19.83 97.86
CA ALA A 219 -15.18 -19.27 99.14
C ALA A 219 -15.01 -20.34 100.23
N LEU A 220 -14.19 -20.05 101.25
CA LEU A 220 -14.09 -20.85 102.48
C LEU A 220 -15.42 -20.81 103.27
N GLY A 221 -15.80 -21.95 103.86
CA GLY A 221 -17.11 -22.26 104.51
C GLY A 221 -17.41 -21.59 105.86
N PRO A 222 -18.25 -22.17 106.79
CA PRO A 222 -18.33 -23.61 107.11
C PRO A 222 -19.75 -24.21 107.45
N HIS A 223 -19.75 -25.55 107.63
CA HIS A 223 -20.75 -26.47 108.26
C HIS A 223 -21.73 -27.27 107.37
N GLY A 224 -21.32 -28.53 107.09
CA GLY A 224 -22.00 -29.87 107.02
C GLY A 224 -23.49 -30.08 106.66
N PRO A 225 -24.00 -31.34 106.61
CA PRO A 225 -23.40 -32.63 106.23
C PRO A 225 -24.10 -33.27 104.98
N MET A 226 -23.48 -34.36 104.49
CA MET A 226 -23.97 -35.38 103.52
C MET A 226 -25.47 -35.76 103.65
N PRO A 227 -26.18 -36.28 102.60
CA PRO A 227 -25.72 -37.42 101.78
C PRO A 227 -26.16 -37.55 100.30
N SER A 228 -25.54 -38.56 99.66
CA SER A 228 -26.04 -39.52 98.65
C SER A 228 -26.21 -39.13 97.18
N THR A 229 -25.35 -39.76 96.37
CA THR A 229 -25.67 -40.65 95.22
C THR A 229 -26.24 -40.04 93.94
N GLY A 230 -25.43 -40.08 92.86
CA GLY A 230 -25.98 -40.14 91.50
C GLY A 230 -25.08 -39.63 90.37
N GLN A 231 -24.49 -40.57 89.63
CA GLN A 231 -24.12 -40.51 88.20
C GLN A 231 -22.99 -39.59 87.70
N PHE A 232 -21.89 -40.28 87.36
CA PHE A 232 -20.85 -39.87 86.42
C PHE A 232 -21.40 -39.79 84.98
N MET A 233 -21.13 -38.68 84.28
CA MET A 233 -21.01 -38.63 82.82
C MET A 233 -19.75 -37.80 82.50
N ALA A 234 -18.69 -38.49 82.08
CA ALA A 234 -17.46 -37.89 81.60
C ALA A 234 -17.62 -37.57 80.10
N ALA A 235 -17.65 -36.29 79.73
CA ALA A 235 -17.56 -35.87 78.34
C ALA A 235 -16.07 -35.80 77.94
N SER A 236 -15.61 -36.83 77.23
CA SER A 236 -14.30 -36.86 76.60
C SER A 236 -14.28 -35.96 75.36
N LEU A 237 -13.43 -34.93 75.38
CA LEU A 237 -13.05 -34.17 74.19
C LEU A 237 -12.15 -35.04 73.31
N ALA A 238 -12.71 -35.60 72.23
CA ALA A 238 -11.95 -36.30 71.21
C ALA A 238 -11.24 -35.30 70.30
N LEU A 239 -9.91 -35.39 70.26
CA LEU A 239 -9.05 -34.83 69.21
C LEU A 239 -9.40 -35.51 67.86
N PRO A 240 -9.36 -34.80 66.72
CA PRO A 240 -9.39 -35.47 65.43
C PRO A 240 -8.06 -36.19 65.19
N ASP A 241 -8.22 -37.44 64.76
CA ASP A 241 -7.22 -38.46 64.46
C ASP A 241 -6.23 -38.01 63.38
N ALA A 242 -4.95 -38.26 63.65
CA ALA A 242 -3.85 -38.09 62.72
C ALA A 242 -3.49 -39.48 62.16
N GLY A 243 -3.88 -39.76 60.92
CA GLY A 243 -3.49 -41.03 60.30
C GLY A 243 -4.00 -41.24 58.88
N GLN A 244 -3.30 -40.70 57.89
CA GLN A 244 -3.10 -41.45 56.64
C GLN A 244 -1.66 -41.32 56.13
N PRO A 245 -1.08 -42.42 55.61
CA PRO A 245 0.35 -42.54 55.36
C PRO A 245 0.77 -41.83 54.08
N ILE A 246 1.87 -41.07 54.21
CA ILE A 246 2.65 -40.50 53.12
C ILE A 246 3.23 -41.65 52.29
N GLY A 247 2.75 -41.77 51.05
CA GLY A 247 3.44 -42.51 50.01
C GLY A 247 4.72 -41.77 49.62
N THR A 248 5.84 -42.45 49.76
CA THR A 248 7.15 -42.04 49.25
C THR A 248 7.07 -41.84 47.73
N ARG A 249 7.21 -40.59 47.26
CA ARG A 249 7.54 -40.30 45.86
C ARG A 249 8.68 -39.30 45.81
N SER A 250 9.71 -39.73 45.09
CA SER A 250 11.00 -39.13 44.79
C SER A 250 11.11 -37.60 44.93
N VAL A 251 12.13 -37.18 45.67
CA VAL A 251 12.69 -35.83 45.65
C VAL A 251 13.29 -35.61 44.26
N GLU A 252 12.59 -34.85 43.42
CA GLU A 252 13.23 -34.06 42.35
C GLU A 252 13.41 -32.65 42.88
N GLU A 253 14.66 -32.20 42.81
CA GLU A 253 15.19 -30.95 43.31
C GLU A 253 14.61 -29.79 42.48
N ILE A 254 13.56 -29.13 42.98
CA ILE A 254 13.04 -27.90 42.38
C ILE A 254 13.71 -26.71 43.07
N HIS A 255 14.70 -26.15 42.39
CA HIS A 255 15.18 -24.79 42.66
C HIS A 255 14.02 -23.80 42.55
N PHE A 256 13.71 -23.13 43.66
CA PHE A 256 12.90 -21.91 43.64
C PHE A 256 13.74 -20.78 43.05
N GLU A 257 13.69 -20.65 41.73
CA GLU A 257 14.07 -19.41 41.06
C GLU A 257 12.95 -18.39 41.31
N VAL A 258 13.31 -17.29 41.97
CA VAL A 258 12.42 -16.17 42.25
C VAL A 258 11.92 -15.63 40.91
N ALA A 259 10.66 -15.93 40.57
CA ALA A 259 9.99 -15.39 39.40
C ALA A 259 9.89 -13.86 39.54
N THR A 260 10.85 -13.15 38.96
CA THR A 260 10.75 -11.72 38.72
C THR A 260 9.55 -11.49 37.80
N LEU A 261 8.63 -10.63 38.25
CA LEU A 261 7.52 -10.10 37.44
C LEU A 261 8.02 -9.76 36.02
N PRO A 262 7.33 -10.19 34.95
CA PRO A 262 7.65 -9.69 33.62
C PRO A 262 7.45 -8.17 33.61
N LYS A 263 8.53 -7.43 33.31
CA LYS A 263 8.46 -5.99 33.08
C LYS A 263 7.40 -5.71 32.01
N PRO A 264 6.57 -4.67 32.19
CA PRO A 264 5.56 -4.32 31.20
C PRO A 264 6.25 -3.96 29.88
N THR A 265 5.99 -4.76 28.85
CA THR A 265 6.40 -4.46 27.47
C THR A 265 5.75 -3.13 27.07
N PRO A 266 6.51 -2.14 26.58
CA PRO A 266 5.93 -0.87 26.14
C PRO A 266 5.00 -1.14 24.96
N ARG A 267 3.72 -0.85 25.17
CA ARG A 267 2.67 -0.89 24.16
C ARG A 267 3.00 0.20 23.13
N ALA A 268 3.60 -0.18 22.00
CA ALA A 268 3.76 0.71 20.86
C ALA A 268 2.36 0.99 20.30
N LEU A 269 1.82 2.18 20.58
CA LEU A 269 0.66 2.69 19.88
C LEU A 269 1.09 2.99 18.42
N PRO A 270 0.30 2.58 17.41
CA PRO A 270 0.56 3.02 16.06
C PRO A 270 0.43 4.54 16.01
N ALA A 271 1.46 5.21 15.52
CA ALA A 271 1.46 6.65 15.29
C ALA A 271 0.30 6.98 14.34
N ILE A 272 -0.67 7.74 14.83
CA ILE A 272 -1.69 8.38 14.01
C ILE A 272 -0.98 9.52 13.26
N PRO A 273 -0.91 9.51 11.92
CA PRO A 273 -0.41 10.66 11.20
C PRO A 273 -1.43 11.80 11.33
N LEU A 274 -1.09 12.82 12.12
CA LEU A 274 -1.78 14.11 12.10
C LEU A 274 -1.51 14.76 10.74
N ARG A 275 -2.47 14.59 9.83
CA ARG A 275 -2.51 15.33 8.56
C ARG A 275 -2.74 16.81 8.90
N ALA A 276 -1.80 17.67 8.51
CA ALA A 276 -2.02 19.11 8.56
C ALA A 276 -3.14 19.46 7.57
N SER A 277 -4.31 19.85 8.07
CA SER A 277 -5.35 20.45 7.25
C SER A 277 -4.86 21.81 6.75
N VAL A 278 -4.33 21.85 5.53
CA VAL A 278 -4.16 23.09 4.79
C VAL A 278 -5.55 23.50 4.30
N VAL A 279 -6.24 24.29 5.11
CA VAL A 279 -7.42 25.02 4.68
C VAL A 279 -6.95 26.06 3.67
N SER A 280 -7.23 25.81 2.39
CA SER A 280 -7.11 26.80 1.31
C SER A 280 -8.07 27.96 1.58
N HIS A 281 -7.64 28.96 2.33
CA HIS A 281 -8.27 30.26 2.31
C HIS A 281 -7.97 30.90 0.95
N LYS A 282 -9.01 31.01 0.10
CA LYS A 282 -9.03 31.95 -1.02
C LYS A 282 -8.80 33.35 -0.45
N ILE A 283 -7.54 33.81 -0.47
CA ILE A 283 -7.21 35.21 -0.24
C ILE A 283 -7.77 35.97 -1.44
N LYS A 284 -8.94 36.57 -1.25
CA LYS A 284 -9.38 37.67 -2.11
C LYS A 284 -8.31 38.73 -2.00
N GLN A 285 -7.64 39.06 -3.12
CA GLN A 285 -6.81 40.25 -3.23
C GLN A 285 -7.69 41.47 -2.95
N SER A 286 -7.82 41.86 -1.69
CA SER A 286 -8.36 43.16 -1.34
C SER A 286 -7.32 44.18 -1.78
N ARG A 287 -7.71 45.01 -2.74
CA ARG A 287 -6.97 46.19 -3.19
C ARG A 287 -6.48 46.96 -1.96
N TRP A 288 -5.20 46.85 -1.65
CA TRP A 288 -4.58 47.57 -0.54
C TRP A 288 -4.49 49.04 -0.97
N THR A 289 -5.47 49.85 -0.55
CA THR A 289 -5.34 51.30 -0.59
C THR A 289 -4.42 51.69 0.55
N PRO A 290 -3.25 52.31 0.27
CA PRO A 290 -2.36 52.78 1.33
C PRO A 290 -3.15 53.73 2.24
N PRO A 291 -3.08 53.61 3.57
CA PRO A 291 -3.69 54.59 4.45
C PRO A 291 -3.08 55.95 4.14
N ALA A 292 -3.92 56.97 3.97
CA ALA A 292 -3.47 58.33 3.77
C ALA A 292 -2.72 58.79 5.03
N TRP A 293 -1.39 58.84 4.97
CA TRP A 293 -0.57 59.35 6.07
C TRP A 293 -0.76 60.87 6.14
N PRO A 294 -1.23 61.42 7.28
CA PRO A 294 -1.32 62.86 7.43
C PRO A 294 0.08 63.46 7.56
N SER A 295 0.32 64.54 6.80
CA SER A 295 1.46 65.47 6.90
C SER A 295 2.87 64.93 6.64
N GLY A 296 3.30 64.99 5.37
CA GLY A 296 4.45 65.77 4.87
C GLY A 296 5.85 65.71 5.52
N GLN A 297 6.09 65.01 6.62
CA GLN A 297 7.43 64.89 7.19
C GLN A 297 8.08 63.57 6.77
N PRO A 298 9.19 63.61 6.01
CA PRO A 298 9.92 62.40 5.68
C PRO A 298 10.41 61.76 6.98
N LEU A 299 9.96 60.53 7.24
CA LEU A 299 10.43 59.71 8.35
C LEU A 299 11.96 59.68 8.32
N GLN A 300 12.60 60.39 9.26
CA GLN A 300 14.04 60.31 9.43
C GLN A 300 14.38 58.94 9.99
N LEU A 301 14.68 58.01 9.10
CA LEU A 301 15.21 56.70 9.46
C LEU A 301 16.59 56.87 10.12
N PRO A 302 16.88 56.13 11.20
CA PRO A 302 18.22 56.06 11.78
C PRO A 302 19.29 55.80 10.71
N SER A 303 20.48 56.41 10.88
CA SER A 303 21.58 56.32 9.90
C SER A 303 21.98 54.87 9.59
N SER A 304 21.92 53.97 10.57
CA SER A 304 22.17 52.54 10.39
C SER A 304 21.18 51.88 9.42
N ILE A 305 19.90 52.26 9.48
CA ILE A 305 18.85 51.71 8.60
C ILE A 305 18.98 52.29 7.19
N ARG A 306 19.37 53.56 7.06
CA ARG A 306 19.66 54.16 5.74
C ARG A 306 20.79 53.43 5.03
N VAL A 307 21.89 53.14 5.72
CA VAL A 307 23.04 52.39 5.16
C VAL A 307 22.61 51.00 4.70
N ILE A 308 21.79 50.28 5.47
CA ILE A 308 21.29 48.95 5.09
C ILE A 308 20.37 49.04 3.86
N ASN A 309 19.49 50.04 3.79
CA ASN A 309 18.59 50.22 2.66
C ASN A 309 19.34 50.61 1.39
N GLU A 310 20.33 51.50 1.48
CA GLU A 310 21.21 51.87 0.37
C GLU A 310 21.98 50.65 -0.13
N ALA A 311 22.55 49.82 0.76
CA ALA A 311 23.22 48.58 0.38
C ALA A 311 22.27 47.58 -0.32
N ARG A 312 21.04 47.43 0.19
CA ARG A 312 20.01 46.56 -0.44
C ARG A 312 19.59 47.07 -1.81
N GLN A 313 19.46 48.39 -1.99
CA GLN A 313 19.16 48.98 -3.29
C GLN A 313 20.27 48.71 -4.29
N VAL A 314 21.54 48.86 -3.90
CA VAL A 314 22.69 48.58 -4.79
C VAL A 314 22.72 47.10 -5.21
N VAL A 315 22.49 46.18 -4.28
CA VAL A 315 22.43 44.74 -4.60
C VAL A 315 21.25 44.43 -5.53
N GLY A 316 20.05 44.95 -5.20
CA GLY A 316 18.86 44.74 -6.02
C GLY A 316 18.99 45.33 -7.43
N GLN A 317 19.59 46.52 -7.56
CA GLN A 317 19.87 47.16 -8.85
C GLN A 317 20.83 46.29 -9.69
N LYS A 318 21.90 45.77 -9.06
CA LYS A 318 22.88 44.92 -9.74
C LYS A 318 22.27 43.60 -10.22
N GLU A 319 21.46 42.95 -9.38
CA GLU A 319 20.75 41.71 -9.75
C GLU A 319 19.73 41.97 -10.87
N PHE A 320 19.02 43.10 -10.81
CA PHE A 320 18.09 43.50 -11.86
C PHE A 320 18.79 43.74 -13.20
N GLU A 321 19.92 44.45 -13.22
CA GLU A 321 20.72 44.67 -14.42
C GLU A 321 21.32 43.37 -14.99
N GLU A 322 21.74 42.44 -14.13
CA GLU A 322 22.22 41.14 -14.56
C GLU A 322 21.10 40.31 -15.19
N HIS A 323 19.92 40.32 -14.59
CA HIS A 323 18.72 39.68 -15.14
C HIS A 323 18.32 40.30 -16.49
N GLN A 324 18.36 41.63 -16.61
CA GLN A 324 18.08 42.33 -17.86
C GLN A 324 19.13 42.01 -18.95
N ARG A 325 20.41 41.89 -18.58
CA ARG A 325 21.47 41.42 -19.50
C ARG A 325 21.22 39.99 -19.98
N LYS A 326 20.82 39.07 -19.09
CA LYS A 326 20.47 37.69 -19.47
C LYS A 326 19.30 37.65 -20.45
N LEU A 327 18.25 38.45 -20.21
CA LEU A 327 17.12 38.59 -21.13
C LEU A 327 17.54 39.14 -22.50
N ASN A 328 18.44 40.13 -22.54
CA ASN A 328 18.91 40.73 -23.79
C ASN A 328 19.78 39.77 -24.62
N VAL A 329 20.67 38.99 -24.00
CA VAL A 329 21.48 37.97 -24.68
C VAL A 329 20.59 36.89 -25.32
N VAL A 330 19.51 36.49 -24.64
CA VAL A 330 18.57 35.48 -25.15
C VAL A 330 17.65 36.05 -26.23
N SER A 331 17.29 37.34 -26.15
CA SER A 331 16.55 38.04 -27.20
C SER A 331 17.37 38.18 -28.49
N SER A 332 18.68 38.40 -28.37
CA SER A 332 19.60 38.39 -29.51
C SER A 332 19.78 36.98 -30.12
N ALA A 333 19.67 35.92 -29.32
CA ALA A 333 19.68 34.54 -29.84
C ALA A 333 18.39 34.20 -30.61
N HIS A 334 17.24 34.78 -30.25
CA HIS A 334 15.99 34.65 -31.02
C HIS A 334 16.01 35.44 -32.34
N GLN A 335 16.76 36.54 -32.43
CA GLN A 335 16.97 37.29 -33.69
C GLN A 335 17.87 36.59 -34.71
N GLN A 336 18.58 35.52 -34.32
CA GLN A 336 19.32 34.66 -35.25
C GLN A 336 18.54 33.44 -35.75
N ARG A 337 17.23 33.32 -35.43
CA ARG A 337 16.34 32.48 -36.26
C ARG A 337 16.25 33.16 -37.63
N GLY A 338 16.92 32.55 -38.62
CA GLY A 338 16.90 33.02 -40.01
C GLY A 338 15.48 33.25 -40.53
N PRO A 339 15.33 34.07 -41.59
CA PRO A 339 14.04 34.53 -42.09
C PRO A 339 13.09 33.35 -42.25
N GLN A 340 12.03 33.36 -41.46
CA GLN A 340 10.95 32.40 -41.58
C GLN A 340 10.43 32.49 -43.02
N PRO A 341 10.37 31.38 -43.78
CA PRO A 341 9.72 31.41 -45.08
C PRO A 341 8.26 31.83 -44.87
N ASN A 342 7.74 32.59 -45.84
CA ASN A 342 6.40 33.20 -45.87
C ASN A 342 5.31 32.38 -45.16
N PRO A 343 4.30 33.05 -44.55
CA PRO A 343 3.20 32.36 -43.89
C PRO A 343 2.64 31.30 -44.84
N PRO A 344 2.65 30.02 -44.44
CA PRO A 344 2.18 28.95 -45.32
C PRO A 344 0.71 29.22 -45.62
N GLU A 345 0.37 29.17 -46.91
CA GLU A 345 -1.00 29.17 -47.42
C GLU A 345 -1.88 28.27 -46.53
N GLU A 346 -3.13 28.67 -46.28
CA GLU A 346 -4.15 27.96 -45.48
C GLU A 346 -4.36 26.52 -45.97
N GLY A 347 -3.40 25.66 -45.66
CA GLY A 347 -3.41 24.25 -45.96
C GLY A 347 -3.99 23.48 -44.81
N ILE A 348 -4.84 22.51 -45.14
CA ILE A 348 -5.43 21.53 -44.24
C ILE A 348 -4.37 21.04 -43.24
N PRO A 349 -4.61 21.10 -41.92
CA PRO A 349 -3.64 20.68 -40.92
C PRO A 349 -3.28 19.22 -41.13
N THR A 350 -2.04 18.95 -41.55
CA THR A 350 -1.56 17.57 -41.71
C THR A 350 -1.21 16.97 -40.35
N VAL A 351 -1.42 15.66 -40.18
CA VAL A 351 -1.05 14.94 -38.94
C VAL A 351 0.44 15.16 -38.60
N GLN A 352 1.31 15.26 -39.60
CA GLN A 352 2.74 15.55 -39.40
C GLN A 352 2.98 16.93 -38.78
N LYS A 353 2.19 17.94 -39.16
CA LYS A 353 2.27 19.30 -38.57
C LYS A 353 1.90 19.25 -37.09
N LEU A 354 0.81 18.55 -36.74
CA LEU A 354 0.39 18.36 -35.35
C LEU A 354 1.41 17.58 -34.53
N SER A 355 2.03 16.55 -35.12
CA SER A 355 3.10 15.78 -34.46
C SER A 355 4.30 16.65 -34.10
N ARG A 356 4.77 17.49 -35.04
CA ARG A 356 5.87 18.42 -34.76
C ARG A 356 5.47 19.49 -33.75
N GLN A 357 4.23 19.97 -33.82
CA GLN A 357 3.73 20.98 -32.90
C GLN A 357 3.67 20.45 -31.46
N ILE A 358 3.16 19.24 -31.24
CA ILE A 358 3.11 18.67 -29.89
C ILE A 358 4.52 18.41 -29.34
N GLU A 359 5.45 17.92 -30.16
CA GLU A 359 6.85 17.75 -29.75
C GLU A 359 7.50 19.09 -29.36
N ASN A 360 7.28 20.15 -30.13
CA ASN A 360 7.81 21.48 -29.83
C ASN A 360 7.23 22.05 -28.52
N ILE A 361 5.94 21.82 -28.25
CA ILE A 361 5.29 22.23 -26.99
C ILE A 361 5.99 21.57 -25.80
N PHE A 362 6.17 20.24 -25.84
CA PHE A 362 6.81 19.50 -24.75
C PHE A 362 8.31 19.81 -24.60
N GLN A 363 9.04 20.00 -25.70
CA GLN A 363 10.43 20.47 -25.64
C GLN A 363 10.55 21.84 -24.95
N THR A 364 9.59 22.74 -25.19
CA THR A 364 9.57 24.06 -24.55
C THR A 364 9.19 23.94 -23.06
N LEU A 365 8.31 23.01 -22.72
CA LEU A 365 7.97 22.67 -21.34
C LEU A 365 9.16 22.01 -20.60
N ASP A 366 10.06 21.28 -21.25
CA ASP A 366 11.18 20.65 -20.52
C ASP A 366 12.24 21.66 -20.05
N VAL A 367 12.29 22.84 -20.65
CA VAL A 367 13.15 23.95 -20.19
C VAL A 367 12.70 24.41 -18.79
N PRO A 368 13.60 24.60 -17.81
CA PRO A 368 13.23 25.11 -16.49
C PRO A 368 12.47 26.45 -16.59
N THR A 369 11.41 26.64 -15.79
CA THR A 369 10.56 27.85 -15.84
C THR A 369 11.35 29.15 -15.75
N SER A 370 12.43 29.19 -14.98
CA SER A 370 13.32 30.35 -14.84
C SER A 370 14.12 30.70 -16.10
N ALA A 371 14.24 29.76 -17.05
CA ALA A 371 14.97 29.89 -18.29
C ALA A 371 14.05 29.88 -19.53
N ARG A 372 12.73 29.74 -19.34
CA ARG A 372 11.76 29.79 -20.44
C ARG A 372 11.61 31.22 -20.94
N VAL A 373 11.77 31.40 -22.25
CA VAL A 373 11.50 32.67 -22.94
C VAL A 373 10.00 32.87 -23.14
N THR A 374 9.28 31.76 -23.36
CA THR A 374 7.83 31.74 -23.56
C THR A 374 7.11 31.70 -22.21
N THR A 375 6.07 32.49 -22.07
CA THR A 375 5.23 32.47 -20.88
C THR A 375 4.35 31.21 -20.86
N ASN A 376 3.86 30.81 -19.69
CA ASN A 376 2.86 29.75 -19.59
C ASN A 376 1.59 30.07 -20.41
N SER A 377 1.26 31.36 -20.61
CA SER A 377 0.14 31.81 -21.43
C SER A 377 0.34 31.52 -22.93
N ASP A 378 1.57 31.68 -23.43
CA ASP A 378 1.91 31.37 -24.82
C ASP A 378 1.80 29.86 -25.06
N LEU A 379 2.32 29.06 -24.13
CA LEU A 379 2.22 27.60 -24.18
C LEU A 379 0.77 27.10 -24.12
N GLN A 380 -0.07 27.71 -23.27
CA GLN A 380 -1.50 27.40 -23.25
C GLN A 380 -2.16 27.69 -24.60
N THR A 381 -1.76 28.78 -25.27
CA THR A 381 -2.27 29.14 -26.59
C THR A 381 -1.83 28.12 -27.65
N ASP A 382 -0.58 27.67 -27.61
CA ASP A 382 -0.06 26.63 -28.51
C ASP A 382 -0.75 25.28 -28.31
N ILE A 383 -1.01 24.89 -27.05
CA ILE A 383 -1.75 23.66 -26.72
C ILE A 383 -3.19 23.75 -27.22
N VAL A 384 -3.87 24.88 -26.99
CA VAL A 384 -5.23 25.10 -27.48
C VAL A 384 -5.25 25.03 -29.01
N ALA A 385 -4.31 25.69 -29.70
CA ALA A 385 -4.18 25.64 -31.15
C ALA A 385 -3.94 24.21 -31.67
N TRP A 386 -3.14 23.42 -30.96
CA TRP A 386 -2.93 22.02 -31.28
C TRP A 386 -4.22 21.19 -31.15
N VAL A 387 -4.98 21.37 -30.06
CA VAL A 387 -6.28 20.69 -29.86
C VAL A 387 -7.27 21.08 -30.95
N PHE A 388 -7.32 22.36 -31.35
CA PHE A 388 -8.15 22.82 -32.48
C PHE A 388 -7.75 22.15 -33.81
N GLY A 389 -6.47 22.01 -34.09
CA GLY A 389 -6.02 21.35 -35.32
C GLY A 389 -6.34 19.85 -35.33
N LEU A 390 -6.27 19.18 -34.17
CA LEU A 390 -6.73 17.80 -34.04
C LEU A 390 -8.25 17.68 -34.21
N ASP A 391 -8.99 18.69 -33.72
CA ASP A 391 -10.43 18.76 -33.84
C ASP A 391 -10.89 18.86 -35.29
N ASP A 392 -10.32 19.79 -36.05
CA ASP A 392 -10.58 19.99 -37.49
C ASP A 392 -10.28 18.71 -38.29
N LEU A 393 -9.16 18.04 -38.00
CA LEU A 393 -8.87 16.73 -38.57
C LEU A 393 -9.93 15.67 -38.25
N SER A 394 -10.43 15.65 -37.01
CA SER A 394 -11.46 14.69 -36.59
C SER A 394 -12.78 14.95 -37.32
N GLU A 395 -13.15 16.22 -37.52
CA GLU A 395 -14.36 16.63 -38.24
C GLU A 395 -14.27 16.23 -39.72
N GLN A 396 -13.15 16.54 -40.39
CA GLN A 396 -12.94 16.19 -41.80
C GLN A 396 -13.03 14.68 -42.07
N LEU A 397 -12.66 13.84 -41.10
CA LEU A 397 -12.80 12.38 -41.19
C LEU A 397 -14.25 11.89 -41.05
N GLN A 398 -15.14 12.70 -40.47
CA GLN A 398 -16.55 12.38 -40.24
C GLN A 398 -17.51 12.99 -41.27
N VAL A 399 -17.10 14.06 -41.96
CA VAL A 399 -17.93 14.73 -42.99
C VAL A 399 -18.32 13.75 -44.11
N SER A 400 -19.59 13.85 -44.53
CA SER A 400 -20.16 13.15 -45.69
C SER A 400 -20.62 14.19 -46.73
N PRO A 401 -20.19 14.12 -48.00
CA PRO A 401 -19.30 13.10 -48.58
C PRO A 401 -17.87 13.19 -48.02
N ALA A 402 -17.18 12.06 -47.95
CA ALA A 402 -15.85 11.99 -47.35
C ALA A 402 -14.87 12.88 -48.11
N VAL A 403 -14.20 13.80 -47.39
CA VAL A 403 -13.11 14.63 -47.91
C VAL A 403 -11.94 13.76 -48.39
N PHE A 404 -11.73 12.64 -47.70
CA PHE A 404 -10.68 11.66 -48.00
C PHE A 404 -11.24 10.43 -48.72
N GLY A 405 -10.47 9.92 -49.69
CA GLY A 405 -10.74 8.59 -50.23
C GLY A 405 -10.68 7.51 -49.14
N LYS A 406 -11.33 6.36 -49.33
CA LYS A 406 -11.37 5.28 -48.32
C LYS A 406 -9.97 4.85 -47.84
N HIS A 407 -9.00 4.77 -48.75
CA HIS A 407 -7.62 4.42 -48.43
C HIS A 407 -6.88 5.55 -47.69
N GLU A 408 -7.07 6.80 -48.11
CA GLU A 408 -6.50 7.97 -47.46
C GLU A 408 -7.04 8.13 -46.03
N LYS A 409 -8.36 7.94 -45.85
CA LYS A 409 -9.00 7.94 -44.52
C LYS A 409 -8.35 6.92 -43.59
N SER A 410 -8.11 5.69 -44.04
CA SER A 410 -7.45 4.66 -43.24
C SER A 410 -5.99 5.02 -42.90
N ALA A 411 -5.27 5.65 -43.84
CA ALA A 411 -3.91 6.13 -43.60
C ALA A 411 -3.87 7.26 -42.56
N VAL A 412 -4.76 8.26 -42.70
CA VAL A 412 -4.88 9.38 -41.76
C VAL A 412 -5.27 8.88 -40.37
N ILE A 413 -6.23 7.95 -40.25
CA ILE A 413 -6.61 7.35 -38.96
C ILE A 413 -5.40 6.68 -38.29
N ARG A 414 -4.61 5.90 -39.06
CA ARG A 414 -3.40 5.26 -38.53
C ARG A 414 -2.38 6.29 -38.04
N ASP A 415 -2.22 7.39 -38.76
CA ASP A 415 -1.28 8.45 -38.37
C ASP A 415 -1.81 9.23 -37.15
N ILE A 416 -3.12 9.44 -37.02
CA ILE A 416 -3.73 9.98 -35.79
C ILE A 416 -3.47 9.04 -34.60
N SER A 417 -3.61 7.72 -34.76
CA SER A 417 -3.27 6.79 -33.69
C SER A 417 -1.81 6.94 -33.26
N LYS A 418 -0.86 7.09 -34.20
CA LYS A 418 0.55 7.36 -33.86
C LYS A 418 0.75 8.71 -33.17
N LEU A 419 -0.02 9.73 -33.55
CA LEU A 419 0.00 11.03 -32.90
C LEU A 419 -0.45 10.92 -31.44
N LEU A 420 -1.51 10.16 -31.16
CA LEU A 420 -1.99 9.90 -29.79
C LEU A 420 -0.95 9.12 -28.97
N VAL A 421 -0.33 8.08 -29.53
CA VAL A 421 0.80 7.36 -28.89
C VAL A 421 1.94 8.34 -28.54
N THR A 422 2.23 9.28 -29.44
CA THR A 422 3.29 10.28 -29.24
C THR A 422 2.92 11.25 -28.14
N LEU A 423 1.67 11.72 -28.09
CA LEU A 423 1.15 12.57 -27.03
C LEU A 423 1.27 11.88 -25.66
N ASN A 424 0.79 10.63 -25.55
CA ASN A 424 0.84 9.86 -24.31
C ASN A 424 2.28 9.71 -23.83
N ARG A 425 3.19 9.31 -24.72
CA ARG A 425 4.62 9.19 -24.43
C ARG A 425 5.22 10.51 -23.92
N LEU A 426 4.89 11.64 -24.55
CA LEU A 426 5.42 12.96 -24.15
C LEU A 426 4.88 13.40 -22.79
N LEU A 427 3.59 13.19 -22.51
CA LEU A 427 3.00 13.46 -21.20
C LEU A 427 3.66 12.61 -20.13
N GLU A 428 3.78 11.31 -20.39
CA GLU A 428 4.43 10.33 -19.54
C GLU A 428 5.89 10.66 -19.20
N GLU A 429 6.65 11.22 -20.14
CA GLU A 429 8.06 11.59 -19.93
C GLU A 429 8.21 12.96 -19.25
N SER A 430 7.16 13.78 -19.27
CA SER A 430 7.19 15.15 -18.75
C SER A 430 7.04 15.22 -17.22
N LYS A 431 7.52 16.32 -16.63
CA LYS A 431 7.39 16.57 -15.19
C LYS A 431 5.93 16.86 -14.79
N PRO A 432 5.51 16.56 -13.55
CA PRO A 432 4.13 16.79 -13.10
C PRO A 432 3.63 18.22 -13.29
N GLU A 433 4.50 19.23 -13.18
CA GLU A 433 4.12 20.63 -13.39
C GLU A 433 3.80 20.91 -14.87
N ASN A 434 4.51 20.26 -15.79
CA ASN A 434 4.30 20.38 -17.23
C ASN A 434 3.03 19.67 -17.67
N GLN A 435 2.76 18.49 -17.12
CA GLN A 435 1.50 17.76 -17.31
C GLN A 435 0.30 18.64 -16.90
N GLY A 436 0.40 19.32 -15.75
CA GLY A 436 -0.62 20.25 -15.29
C GLY A 436 -0.90 21.38 -16.27
N VAL A 437 0.14 22.01 -16.84
CA VAL A 437 -0.04 23.05 -17.86
C VAL A 437 -0.79 22.52 -19.08
N PHE A 438 -0.48 21.30 -19.54
CA PHE A 438 -1.18 20.68 -20.66
C PHE A 438 -2.65 20.42 -20.34
N TYR A 439 -2.94 19.73 -19.24
CA TYR A 439 -4.32 19.39 -18.84
C TYR A 439 -5.17 20.64 -18.55
N ASP A 440 -4.58 21.66 -17.92
CA ASP A 440 -5.24 22.93 -17.65
C ASP A 440 -5.51 23.73 -18.91
N ALA A 441 -4.66 23.63 -19.94
CA ALA A 441 -4.87 24.29 -21.22
C ALA A 441 -5.94 23.58 -22.06
N SER A 442 -5.88 22.25 -22.11
CA SER A 442 -6.71 21.43 -22.99
C SER A 442 -8.15 21.29 -22.48
N LYS A 443 -8.35 21.28 -21.15
CA LYS A 443 -9.66 21.19 -20.44
C LYS A 443 -10.65 20.21 -21.09
N SER A 444 -11.94 20.55 -21.06
CA SER A 444 -13.03 19.77 -21.66
C SER A 444 -12.98 19.69 -23.18
N ARG A 445 -12.11 20.47 -23.83
CA ARG A 445 -12.05 20.49 -25.29
C ARG A 445 -11.42 19.22 -25.83
N VAL A 446 -10.33 18.77 -25.23
CA VAL A 446 -9.69 17.51 -25.65
C VAL A 446 -10.64 16.33 -25.48
N ASP A 447 -11.48 16.33 -24.45
CA ASP A 447 -12.48 15.28 -24.23
C ASP A 447 -13.51 15.22 -25.37
N GLN A 448 -13.94 16.37 -25.90
CA GLN A 448 -14.86 16.43 -27.05
C GLN A 448 -14.21 15.87 -28.32
N VAL A 449 -12.96 16.24 -28.58
CA VAL A 449 -12.18 15.71 -29.71
C VAL A 449 -12.02 14.20 -29.57
N PHE A 450 -11.68 13.74 -28.38
CA PHE A 450 -11.48 12.32 -28.08
C PHE A 450 -12.76 11.50 -28.22
N ALA A 451 -13.91 12.02 -27.78
CA ALA A 451 -15.20 11.38 -28.03
C ALA A 451 -15.46 11.14 -29.53
N ARG A 452 -15.08 12.08 -30.40
CA ARG A 452 -15.15 11.93 -31.86
C ARG A 452 -14.15 10.91 -32.41
N LEU A 453 -12.93 10.92 -31.91
CA LEU A 453 -11.85 10.04 -32.37
C LEU A 453 -12.06 8.57 -31.96
N ARG A 454 -12.71 8.29 -30.82
CA ARG A 454 -13.05 6.92 -30.39
C ARG A 454 -13.81 6.13 -31.45
N GLY A 455 -14.74 6.78 -32.15
CA GLY A 455 -15.54 6.15 -33.20
C GLY A 455 -14.78 5.83 -34.50
N LEU A 456 -13.52 6.29 -34.64
CA LEU A 456 -12.75 6.11 -35.88
C LEU A 456 -11.96 4.79 -35.92
N SER A 457 -11.46 4.34 -34.76
CA SER A 457 -10.67 3.10 -34.65
C SER A 457 -10.53 2.66 -33.20
N THR A 458 -10.53 1.34 -32.97
CA THR A 458 -10.22 0.72 -31.67
C THR A 458 -8.82 1.06 -31.15
N LEU A 459 -7.88 1.36 -32.04
CA LEU A 459 -6.56 1.86 -31.64
C LEU A 459 -6.65 3.27 -31.04
N CYS A 460 -7.42 4.17 -31.65
CA CYS A 460 -7.63 5.51 -31.09
C CYS A 460 -8.34 5.43 -29.74
N GLU A 461 -9.36 4.58 -29.63
CA GLU A 461 -10.09 4.35 -28.37
C GLU A 461 -9.14 3.95 -27.23
N LYS A 462 -8.27 2.96 -27.47
CA LYS A 462 -7.30 2.52 -26.47
C LYS A 462 -6.31 3.60 -26.04
N GLU A 463 -5.74 4.34 -27.00
CA GLU A 463 -4.77 5.40 -26.68
C GLU A 463 -5.44 6.59 -25.95
N ILE A 464 -6.73 6.81 -26.19
CA ILE A 464 -7.53 7.80 -25.46
C ILE A 464 -7.80 7.33 -24.02
N GLU A 465 -8.11 6.05 -23.80
CA GLU A 465 -8.25 5.49 -22.45
C GLU A 465 -6.95 5.63 -21.66
N GLU A 466 -5.80 5.30 -22.27
CA GLU A 466 -4.47 5.46 -21.64
C GLU A 466 -4.18 6.92 -21.27
N PHE A 467 -4.58 7.88 -22.11
CA PHE A 467 -4.48 9.30 -21.78
C PHE A 467 -5.35 9.68 -20.56
N GLU A 468 -6.59 9.19 -20.51
CA GLU A 468 -7.53 9.51 -19.43
C GLU A 468 -7.08 8.94 -18.09
N ASP A 469 -6.56 7.70 -18.10
CA ASP A 469 -5.98 7.04 -16.94
C ASP A 469 -4.78 7.86 -16.39
N GLU A 470 -3.82 8.24 -17.26
CA GLU A 470 -2.66 9.05 -16.83
C GLU A 470 -3.10 10.42 -16.29
N ARG A 471 -4.13 11.03 -16.90
CA ARG A 471 -4.69 12.31 -16.42
C ARG A 471 -5.31 12.17 -15.03
N ASP A 472 -6.02 11.08 -14.76
CA ASP A 472 -6.67 10.84 -13.46
C ASP A 472 -5.66 10.46 -12.37
N ASP A 473 -4.63 9.69 -12.72
CA ASP A 473 -3.47 9.42 -11.85
C ASP A 473 -2.73 10.72 -11.49
N TRP A 474 -2.51 11.60 -12.47
CA TRP A 474 -1.93 12.92 -12.22
C TRP A 474 -2.80 13.74 -11.26
N LYS A 475 -4.12 13.83 -11.48
CA LYS A 475 -5.03 14.54 -10.57
C LYS A 475 -4.98 13.97 -9.15
N ALA A 476 -4.92 12.65 -9.01
CA ALA A 476 -4.83 12.00 -7.70
C ALA A 476 -3.51 12.38 -6.99
N SER A 477 -2.40 12.42 -7.73
CA SER A 477 -1.10 12.83 -7.20
C SER A 477 -1.02 14.31 -6.83
N ALA A 478 -1.71 15.19 -7.58
CA ALA A 478 -1.71 16.63 -7.35
C ALA A 478 -2.55 17.06 -6.12
N LEU A 479 -3.40 16.17 -5.59
CA LEU A 479 -4.23 16.41 -4.39
C LEU A 479 -3.55 15.98 -3.09
N LEU A 480 -2.38 15.31 -3.17
CA LEU A 480 -1.56 14.91 -2.03
C LEU A 480 -0.53 15.99 -1.69
#